data_AF-A0A3N7HDX4-F1
#
_entry.id   AF-A0A3N7HDX4-F1
#
_cell.length_a   1.000
_cell.length_b   1.000
_cell.length_c   1.000
_cell.angle_alpha   90.00
_cell.angle_beta   90.00
_cell.angle_gamma   90.00
#
_symmetry.space_group_name_H-M   'P 1'
#
loop_
_entity.id
_entity.type
_entity.pdbx_description
1 polymer ?
#
loop_
_entity_poly.entity_id
_entity_poly.type
_entity_poly.pdbx_seq_one_letter_code
_entity_poly.pdbx_strand_id
1 'polypeptide(L)'
;MPGKELFEYAVIRWVPRVEREEFINIGVVLYSRGQRFLGMKYELSAEKLRALYPSYDAEELETYLTGFDLICKGARAGGPIA
;
A
#
# COMPACT_ATOMS: atom_id res chain seq x y z
N MET A 1 19.22 2.11 25.36
CA MET A 1 17.99 1.45 24.88
C MET A 1 17.98 1.60 23.36
N PRO A 2 17.72 0.53 22.59
CA PRO A 2 17.48 0.67 21.14
C PRO A 2 16.48 1.81 20.91
N GLY A 3 16.75 2.66 19.93
CA GLY A 3 16.26 4.04 19.85
C GLY A 3 14.77 4.22 20.13
N LYS A 4 14.44 5.26 20.90
CA LYS A 4 13.07 5.76 21.19
C LYS A 4 12.38 6.38 19.95
N GLU A 5 12.72 5.93 18.75
CA GLU A 5 12.10 6.40 17.51
C GLU A 5 10.73 5.73 17.38
N LEU A 6 9.66 6.52 17.46
CA LEU A 6 8.30 6.01 17.23
C LEU A 6 8.12 5.77 15.73
N PHE A 7 7.65 4.57 15.40
CA PHE A 7 7.19 4.22 14.07
C PHE A 7 5.72 3.85 14.13
N GLU A 8 4.97 4.38 13.19
CA GLU A 8 3.57 4.05 12.97
C GLU A 8 3.46 3.39 11.60
N TYR A 9 2.63 2.37 11.49
CA TYR A 9 2.42 1.69 10.22
C TYR A 9 0.95 1.37 9.98
N ALA A 10 0.57 1.38 8.70
CA ALA A 10 -0.73 0.98 8.23
C ALA A 10 -0.58 -0.10 7.17
N VAL A 11 -1.31 -1.21 7.31
CA VAL A 11 -1.30 -2.30 6.33
C VAL A 11 -2.35 -2.01 5.26
N ILE A 12 -1.96 -2.11 4.00
CA ILE A 12 -2.86 -1.98 2.85
C ILE A 12 -3.43 -3.36 2.54
N ARG A 13 -4.76 -3.44 2.57
CA ARG A 13 -5.52 -4.66 2.29
C ARG A 13 -6.29 -4.49 0.99
N TRP A 14 -6.17 -5.49 0.13
CA TRP A 14 -7.01 -5.59 -1.05
C TRP A 14 -8.19 -6.51 -0.74
N VAL A 15 -9.39 -5.99 -1.00
CA VAL A 15 -10.67 -6.66 -0.77
C VAL A 15 -11.39 -6.69 -2.13
N PRO A 16 -11.27 -7.75 -2.93
CA PRO A 16 -11.85 -7.78 -4.27
C PRO A 16 -13.37 -7.84 -4.29
N ARG A 17 -13.97 -8.42 -3.24
CA ARG A 17 -15.42 -8.55 -3.05
C ARG A 17 -15.77 -8.33 -1.60
N VAL A 18 -16.41 -7.21 -1.30
CA VAL A 18 -16.73 -6.81 0.06
C VAL A 18 -17.68 -7.82 0.71
N GLU A 19 -18.59 -8.42 -0.05
CA GLU A 19 -19.60 -9.35 0.47
C GLU A 19 -19.00 -10.67 0.95
N ARG A 20 -17.80 -11.04 0.46
CA ARG A 20 -17.12 -12.27 0.87
C ARG A 20 -16.21 -12.06 2.08
N GLU A 21 -15.96 -10.80 2.47
CA GLU A 21 -15.03 -10.40 3.53
C GLU A 21 -13.61 -10.99 3.38
N GLU A 22 -13.25 -11.44 2.17
CA GLU A 22 -11.93 -11.97 1.84
C GLU A 22 -10.97 -10.81 1.55
N PHE A 23 -9.76 -10.91 2.10
CA PHE A 23 -8.71 -9.92 1.83
C PHE A 23 -7.32 -10.53 1.85
N ILE A 24 -6.39 -9.86 1.18
CA ILE A 24 -4.97 -10.10 1.36
C ILE A 24 -4.23 -8.79 1.64
N ASN A 25 -3.17 -8.88 2.43
CA ASN A 25 -2.26 -7.75 2.61
C ASN A 25 -1.40 -7.61 1.35
N ILE A 26 -1.36 -6.40 0.80
CA ILE A 26 -0.61 -6.10 -0.43
C ILE A 26 0.47 -5.04 -0.21
N GLY A 27 0.47 -4.36 0.94
CA GLY A 27 1.50 -3.37 1.24
C GLY A 27 1.45 -2.83 2.65
N VAL A 28 2.37 -1.94 2.96
CA VAL A 28 2.48 -1.24 4.23
C VAL A 28 2.94 0.20 3.99
N VAL A 29 2.31 1.13 4.67
CA VAL A 29 2.80 2.51 4.82
C VAL A 29 3.48 2.60 6.17
N LEU A 30 4.68 3.19 6.19
CA LEU A 30 5.46 3.42 7.39
C LEU A 30 5.67 4.92 7.56
N TYR A 31 5.39 5.42 8.75
CA TYR A 31 5.58 6.80 9.15
C TYR A 31 6.48 6.87 10.37
N SER A 32 7.40 7.83 10.37
CA SER A 32 8.14 8.22 11.57
C SER A 32 8.33 9.72 11.57
N ARG A 33 7.71 10.39 12.54
CA ARG A 33 7.89 11.82 12.75
C ARG A 33 9.34 12.17 13.10
N GLY A 34 9.98 11.36 13.94
CA GLY A 34 11.37 11.56 14.39
C GLY A 34 12.35 11.56 13.23
N GLN A 35 12.16 10.64 12.28
CA GLN A 35 13.01 10.54 11.09
C GLN A 35 12.55 11.40 9.91
N ARG A 36 11.44 12.16 10.06
CA ARG A 36 10.78 12.88 8.96
C ARG A 36 10.53 11.96 7.76
N PHE A 37 10.11 10.73 8.05
CA PHE A 37 9.94 9.68 7.07
C PHE A 37 8.46 9.37 6.86
N LEU A 38 8.05 9.32 5.61
CA LEU A 38 6.84 8.68 5.13
C LEU A 38 7.21 7.85 3.91
N GLY A 39 6.76 6.61 3.86
CA GLY A 39 7.07 5.74 2.74
C GLY A 39 6.14 4.55 2.69
N MET A 40 6.03 3.97 1.50
CA MET A 40 5.23 2.77 1.26
C MET A 40 6.10 1.69 0.64
N LYS A 41 5.77 0.43 0.96
CA LYS A 41 6.20 -0.73 0.20
C LYS A 41 4.99 -1.60 -0.09
N TYR A 42 4.94 -2.17 -1.28
CA TYR A 42 3.89 -3.08 -1.68
C TYR A 42 4.45 -4.20 -2.55
N GLU A 43 3.73 -5.31 -2.61
CA GLU A 43 4.06 -6.44 -3.45
C GLU A 43 2.76 -7.10 -3.93
N LEU A 44 2.64 -7.27 -5.26
CA LEU A 44 1.51 -7.92 -5.88
C LEU A 44 1.90 -9.32 -6.35
N SER A 45 1.51 -10.34 -5.57
CA SER A 45 1.62 -11.73 -6.00
C SER A 45 0.46 -12.07 -6.94
N ALA A 46 0.76 -12.11 -8.25
CA ALA A 46 -0.23 -12.41 -9.27
C ALA A 46 -0.91 -13.78 -9.06
N GLU A 47 -0.20 -14.75 -8.48
CA GLU A 47 -0.77 -16.05 -8.09
C GLU A 47 -1.84 -15.91 -7.00
N LYS A 48 -1.51 -15.22 -5.89
CA LYS A 48 -2.45 -15.02 -4.77
C LYS A 48 -3.66 -14.19 -5.17
N LEU A 49 -3.45 -13.15 -5.96
CA LEU A 49 -4.53 -12.28 -6.42
C LEU A 49 -5.50 -13.04 -7.34
N ARG A 50 -4.99 -13.81 -8.31
CA ARG A 50 -5.82 -14.67 -9.17
C ARG A 50 -6.55 -15.76 -8.39
N ALA A 51 -5.93 -16.31 -7.34
CA ALA A 51 -6.58 -17.29 -6.48
C ALA A 51 -7.76 -16.69 -5.69
N LEU A 52 -7.66 -15.44 -5.24
CA LEU A 52 -8.75 -14.74 -4.55
C LEU A 52 -9.86 -14.30 -5.50
N TYR A 53 -9.48 -13.70 -6.63
CA TYR A 53 -10.45 -13.16 -7.58
C TYR A 53 -9.92 -13.25 -9.03
N PRO A 54 -10.22 -14.32 -9.78
CA PRO A 54 -9.59 -14.58 -11.08
C PRO A 54 -9.76 -13.50 -12.14
N SER A 55 -10.85 -12.73 -12.07
CA SER A 55 -11.21 -11.71 -13.07
C SER A 55 -10.83 -10.29 -12.63
N TYR A 56 -9.93 -10.13 -11.65
CA TYR A 56 -9.47 -8.80 -11.23
C TYR A 56 -8.55 -8.16 -12.28
N ASP A 57 -8.56 -6.82 -12.33
CA ASP A 57 -7.61 -6.06 -13.13
C ASP A 57 -6.34 -5.78 -12.30
N ALA A 58 -5.24 -6.42 -12.69
CA ALA A 58 -3.96 -6.27 -12.02
C ALA A 58 -3.27 -4.94 -12.35
N GLU A 59 -3.49 -4.41 -13.56
CA GLU A 59 -2.89 -3.15 -14.00
C GLU A 59 -3.55 -1.97 -13.29
N GLU A 60 -4.87 -2.05 -13.10
CA GLU A 60 -5.61 -1.07 -12.31
C GLU A 60 -5.11 -1.04 -10.85
N LEU A 61 -4.94 -2.20 -10.22
CA LEU A 61 -4.42 -2.29 -8.85
C LEU A 61 -2.99 -1.72 -8.73
N GLU A 62 -2.11 -2.05 -9.69
CA GLU A 62 -0.75 -1.51 -9.74
C GLU A 62 -0.75 0.01 -9.91
N THR A 63 -1.66 0.55 -10.71
CA THR A 63 -1.82 2.00 -10.92
C THR A 63 -2.20 2.71 -9.62
N TYR A 64 -3.14 2.15 -8.84
CA TYR A 64 -3.49 2.71 -7.54
C TYR A 64 -2.32 2.70 -6.56
N LEU A 65 -1.57 1.60 -6.48
CA LEU A 65 -0.45 1.48 -5.54
C LEU A 65 0.73 2.38 -5.92
N THR A 66 0.97 2.54 -7.22
CA THR A 66 1.95 3.51 -7.73
C THR A 66 1.56 4.93 -7.33
N GLY A 67 0.27 5.29 -7.45
CA GLY A 67 -0.23 6.58 -6.98
C GLY A 67 0.00 6.81 -5.48
N PHE A 68 -0.31 5.81 -4.66
CA PHE A 68 -0.08 5.86 -3.21
C PHE A 68 1.41 6.02 -2.85
N ASP A 69 2.30 5.30 -3.55
CA ASP A 69 3.74 5.41 -3.35
C ASP A 69 4.26 6.81 -3.75
N LEU A 70 3.77 7.38 -4.85
CA LEU A 70 4.10 8.76 -5.25
C LEU A 70 3.64 9.80 -4.23
N ILE A 71 2.44 9.61 -3.64
CA ILE A 71 1.93 10.47 -2.56
C ILE A 71 2.83 10.36 -1.33
N CYS A 72 3.19 9.14 -0.91
CA CYS A 72 4.09 8.95 0.24
C CYS A 72 5.46 9.59 0.03
N LYS A 73 5.94 9.65 -1.22
CA LYS A 73 7.20 10.28 -1.61
C LYS A 73 7.13 11.81 -1.76
N GLY A 74 5.94 12.41 -1.68
CA GLY A 74 5.72 13.83 -1.98
C GLY A 74 6.10 14.20 -3.41
N ALA A 75 5.95 13.28 -4.35
CA ALA A 75 6.29 13.51 -5.75
C ALA A 75 5.19 14.32 -6.44
N ARG A 76 5.57 15.36 -7.20
CA ARG A 76 4.60 16.18 -7.97
C ARG A 76 3.66 15.37 -8.87
N ALA A 77 4.11 14.22 -9.35
CA ALA A 77 3.32 13.30 -10.16
C ALA A 77 2.20 12.59 -9.37
N GLY A 78 2.24 12.58 -8.03
CA GLY A 78 1.21 12.01 -7.16
C GLY A 78 -0.03 12.90 -6.98
N GLY A 79 -0.07 14.07 -7.62
CA GLY A 79 -1.22 14.97 -7.60
C GLY A 79 -1.23 15.96 -6.43
N PRO A 80 -2.37 16.63 -6.17
CA PRO A 80 -2.45 17.78 -5.27
C PRO A 80 -2.30 17.46 -3.78
N ILE A 81 -2.34 16.17 -3.41
CA ILE A 81 -2.20 15.69 -2.04
C ILE A 81 -0.83 15.04 -1.77
N ALA A 82 0.06 15.02 -2.76
CA ALA A 82 1.45 14.61 -2.60
C ALA A 82 2.26 15.72 -1.91
#